data_AF-A0A024TL64-F1
#
_entry.id   AF-A0A024TL64-F1
#
_cell.length_a   1.000
_cell.length_b   1.000
_cell.length_c   1.000
_cell.angle_alpha   90.00
_cell.angle_beta   90.00
_cell.angle_gamma   90.00
#
_symmetry.space_group_name_H-M   'P 1'
#
loop_
_entity.id
_entity.type
_entity.pdbx_description
1 polymer ?
#
loop_
_entity_poly.entity_id
_entity_poly.type
_entity_poly.pdbx_seq_one_letter_code
_entity_poly.pdbx_strand_id
1 'polypeptide(L)'
;MASTPKQVYTDMEAPPMAVPVAPLTLGEWKVPVTRATTNLSTDCCPCVVLADTMSRIITHGYVYGGMLTFFYTIAFTLPATLFFMYKRSSWDWVAVCVGSLMLAAMVVAVARFKVRSYFGIPGNLFDDCFFACFCMPYTIGQMKAQVEDIPVAVSTLPGYEA
;
A
#
# COMPACT_ATOMS: atom_id res chain seq x y z
N MET A 1 19.37 -21.69 -23.26
CA MET A 1 18.73 -22.45 -22.17
C MET A 1 18.13 -21.45 -21.21
N ALA A 2 16.82 -21.28 -21.27
CA ALA A 2 16.07 -20.33 -20.45
C ALA A 2 15.74 -20.98 -19.10
N SER A 3 16.21 -20.40 -18.00
CA SER A 3 15.82 -20.79 -16.65
C SER A 3 14.60 -19.98 -16.24
N THR A 4 13.41 -20.55 -16.35
CA THR A 4 12.18 -20.00 -15.78
C THR A 4 12.25 -20.13 -14.26
N PRO A 5 12.13 -19.06 -13.48
CA PRO A 5 12.05 -19.17 -12.03
C PRO A 5 10.69 -19.76 -11.64
N LYS A 6 10.70 -20.87 -10.91
CA LYS A 6 9.51 -21.45 -10.27
C LYS A 6 8.95 -20.44 -9.28
N GLN A 7 7.78 -19.87 -9.57
CA GLN A 7 7.01 -19.15 -8.58
C GLN A 7 6.57 -20.14 -7.49
N VAL A 8 7.09 -19.93 -6.29
CA VAL A 8 6.60 -20.54 -5.06
C VAL A 8 5.29 -19.85 -4.71
N TYR A 9 4.19 -20.35 -5.29
CA TYR A 9 2.83 -20.01 -4.88
C TYR A 9 2.52 -20.80 -3.60
N THR A 10 2.91 -20.26 -2.45
CA THR A 10 2.46 -20.77 -1.15
C THR A 10 1.18 -20.03 -0.79
N ASP A 11 0.06 -20.75 -0.78
CA ASP A 11 -1.19 -20.47 -0.06
C ASP A 11 -1.66 -19.00 -0.02
N MET A 12 -1.86 -18.39 -1.18
CA MET A 12 -2.77 -17.24 -1.29
C MET A 12 -4.06 -17.71 -1.94
N GLU A 13 -5.15 -17.57 -1.19
CA GLU A 13 -6.51 -17.88 -1.59
C GLU A 13 -6.82 -17.32 -2.99
N ALA A 14 -7.43 -18.14 -3.83
CA ALA A 14 -7.76 -17.77 -5.20
C ALA A 14 -8.60 -16.48 -5.20
N PRO A 15 -8.31 -15.52 -6.11
CA PRO A 15 -9.10 -14.30 -6.21
C PRO A 15 -10.58 -14.68 -6.43
N PRO A 16 -11.53 -14.06 -5.70
CA PRO A 16 -12.95 -14.38 -5.85
C PRO A 16 -13.34 -14.23 -7.32
N MET A 17 -13.92 -15.30 -7.87
CA MET A 17 -14.15 -15.45 -9.30
C MET A 17 -14.97 -14.29 -9.89
N ALA A 18 -14.52 -13.84 -11.07
CA ALA A 18 -15.30 -13.13 -12.09
C ALA A 18 -15.70 -11.66 -11.79
N VAL A 19 -14.79 -10.84 -11.27
CA VAL A 19 -14.80 -9.43 -11.67
C VAL A 19 -14.18 -9.36 -13.07
N PRO A 20 -14.86 -8.82 -14.10
CA PRO A 20 -14.24 -8.56 -15.39
C PRO A 20 -13.27 -7.40 -15.19
N VAL A 21 -12.10 -7.72 -14.65
CA VAL A 21 -10.96 -6.82 -14.72
C VAL A 21 -10.73 -6.64 -16.21
N ALA A 22 -10.99 -5.44 -16.73
CA ALA A 22 -10.65 -5.03 -18.09
C ALA A 22 -9.27 -5.60 -18.42
N PRO A 23 -8.96 -6.03 -19.67
CA PRO A 23 -7.78 -6.82 -20.02
C PRO A 23 -6.48 -6.10 -19.65
N LEU A 24 -6.18 -6.12 -18.37
CA LEU A 24 -4.96 -5.79 -17.70
C LEU A 24 -4.11 -7.01 -17.99
N THR A 25 -3.05 -6.79 -18.74
CA THR A 25 -1.98 -7.76 -18.92
C THR A 25 -1.59 -8.24 -17.53
N LEU A 26 -2.01 -9.46 -17.19
CA LEU A 26 -1.71 -10.09 -15.91
C LEU A 26 -0.19 -10.02 -15.73
N GLY A 27 0.28 -9.40 -14.65
CA GLY A 27 1.70 -9.17 -14.42
C GLY A 27 2.21 -7.76 -14.74
N GLU A 28 1.38 -6.79 -15.11
CA GLU A 28 1.80 -5.40 -15.27
C GLU A 28 0.99 -4.41 -14.43
N TRP A 29 1.61 -3.28 -14.09
CA TRP A 29 0.92 -2.17 -13.43
C TRP A 29 0.06 -1.39 -14.43
N LYS A 30 -1.20 -1.08 -14.07
CA LYS A 30 -2.13 -0.28 -14.88
C LYS A 30 -1.55 1.06 -15.32
N VAL A 31 -0.76 1.68 -14.45
CA VAL A 31 -0.09 2.97 -14.68
C VAL A 31 1.32 2.86 -14.13
N PRO A 32 2.38 3.39 -14.77
CA PRO A 32 3.72 3.44 -14.17
C PRO A 32 3.76 4.49 -13.04
N VAL A 33 4.67 4.32 -12.06
CA VAL A 33 4.83 5.26 -10.92
C VAL A 33 5.00 6.70 -11.40
N THR A 34 5.79 6.93 -12.45
CA THR A 34 6.08 8.27 -12.99
C THR A 34 4.87 8.97 -13.63
N ARG A 35 3.81 8.22 -13.96
CA ARG A 35 2.56 8.75 -14.53
C ARG A 35 1.36 8.56 -13.60
N ALA A 36 1.57 8.02 -12.40
CA ALA A 36 0.50 7.91 -11.42
C ALA A 36 0.02 9.31 -11.06
N THR A 37 -1.29 9.55 -11.17
CA THR A 37 -1.87 10.81 -10.72
C THR A 37 -1.92 10.80 -9.20
N THR A 38 -1.41 11.88 -8.60
CA THR A 38 -1.73 12.18 -7.21
C THR A 38 -2.97 13.06 -7.19
N ASN A 39 -3.80 12.89 -6.19
CA ASN A 39 -4.96 13.73 -5.94
C ASN A 39 -4.95 14.15 -4.47
N LEU A 40 -5.86 15.05 -4.10
CA LEU A 40 -5.95 15.54 -2.72
C LEU A 40 -6.04 14.38 -1.70
N SER A 41 -6.67 13.26 -2.07
CA SER A 41 -6.72 12.09 -1.18
C SER A 41 -5.36 11.39 -0.99
N THR A 42 -4.52 11.27 -2.03
CA THR A 42 -3.19 10.66 -1.89
C THR A 42 -2.20 11.59 -1.18
N ASP A 43 -2.39 12.90 -1.32
CA ASP A 43 -1.46 13.90 -0.78
C ASP A 43 -1.80 14.30 0.66
N CYS A 44 -3.08 14.55 0.97
CA CYS A 44 -3.51 14.93 2.32
C CYS A 44 -3.84 13.75 3.21
N CYS A 45 -4.31 12.63 2.66
CA CYS A 45 -4.76 11.47 3.43
C CYS A 45 -4.24 10.14 2.87
N PRO A 46 -2.92 9.98 2.69
CA PRO A 46 -2.33 8.74 2.17
C PRO A 46 -2.75 7.51 2.96
N CYS A 47 -2.92 7.62 4.29
CA CYS A 47 -3.37 6.51 5.13
C CYS A 47 -4.79 6.02 4.77
N VAL A 48 -5.72 6.91 4.45
CA VAL A 48 -7.08 6.55 4.03
C VAL A 48 -7.04 5.82 2.69
N VAL A 49 -6.21 6.31 1.76
CA VAL A 49 -6.02 5.66 0.46
C VAL A 49 -5.38 4.28 0.61
N LEU A 50 -4.40 4.12 1.52
CA LEU A 50 -3.83 2.82 1.84
C LEU A 50 -4.88 1.87 2.45
N ALA A 51 -5.69 2.34 3.40
CA ALA A 51 -6.77 1.53 3.99
C ALA A 51 -7.77 1.05 2.93
N ASP A 52 -8.25 1.95 2.08
CA ASP A 52 -9.16 1.63 0.97
C ASP A 52 -8.50 0.68 -0.04
N THR A 53 -7.21 0.86 -0.31
CA THR A 53 -6.49 -0.05 -1.20
C THR A 53 -6.45 -1.46 -0.63
N MET A 54 -6.12 -1.60 0.66
CA MET A 54 -5.97 -2.89 1.34
C MET A 54 -7.31 -3.60 1.59
N SER A 55 -8.39 -2.85 1.83
CA SER A 55 -9.73 -3.41 2.06
C SER A 55 -10.29 -4.11 0.82
N ARG A 56 -9.83 -3.73 -0.39
CA ARG A 56 -10.25 -4.32 -1.66
C ARG A 56 -9.54 -5.62 -2.01
N ILE A 57 -8.30 -5.81 -1.55
CA ILE A 57 -7.46 -6.95 -1.96
C ILE A 57 -7.32 -8.05 -0.89
N ILE A 58 -7.57 -7.76 0.39
CA ILE A 58 -7.36 -8.72 1.49
C ILE A 58 -8.70 -9.02 2.15
N THR A 59 -9.01 -10.30 2.37
CA THR A 59 -10.26 -10.77 3.03
C THR A 59 -10.44 -10.21 4.44
N HIS A 60 -9.34 -10.05 5.19
CA HIS A 60 -9.28 -9.33 6.47
C HIS A 60 -8.71 -7.91 6.31
N GLY A 61 -9.00 -7.28 5.16
CA GLY A 61 -8.36 -6.03 4.73
C GLY A 61 -8.64 -4.85 5.65
N TYR A 62 -9.72 -4.90 6.44
CA TYR A 62 -10.01 -3.88 7.46
C TYR A 62 -8.97 -3.89 8.60
N VAL A 63 -8.58 -5.06 9.11
CA VAL A 63 -7.56 -5.18 10.16
C VAL A 63 -6.21 -4.77 9.60
N TYR A 64 -5.84 -5.32 8.44
CA TYR A 64 -4.54 -5.08 7.85
C TYR A 64 -4.37 -3.63 7.37
N GLY A 65 -5.37 -3.10 6.67
CA GLY A 65 -5.43 -1.70 6.28
C GLY A 65 -5.46 -0.75 7.48
N GLY A 66 -6.16 -1.13 8.55
CA GLY A 66 -6.16 -0.40 9.83
C GLY A 66 -4.77 -0.35 10.47
N MET A 67 -4.05 -1.48 10.53
CA MET A 67 -2.68 -1.51 11.05
C MET A 67 -1.73 -0.66 10.20
N LEU A 68 -1.76 -0.80 8.87
CA LEU A 68 -0.91 0.01 7.98
C LEU A 68 -1.22 1.51 8.13
N THR A 69 -2.49 1.87 8.24
CA THR A 69 -2.94 3.24 8.52
C THR A 69 -2.37 3.74 9.83
N PHE A 70 -2.47 2.95 10.90
CA PHE A 70 -1.97 3.30 12.22
C PHE A 70 -0.45 3.53 12.24
N PHE A 71 0.32 2.63 11.64
CA PHE A 71 1.78 2.81 11.57
C PHE A 71 2.17 4.02 10.70
N TYR A 72 1.45 4.25 9.60
CA TYR A 72 1.67 5.41 8.75
C TYR A 72 1.35 6.71 9.49
N THR A 73 0.23 6.79 10.21
CA THR A 73 -0.14 8.01 10.95
C THR A 73 0.84 8.29 12.09
N ILE A 74 1.30 7.27 12.81
CA ILE A 74 2.37 7.42 13.81
C ILE A 74 3.64 7.98 13.17
N ALA A 75 4.05 7.46 12.01
CA ALA A 75 5.26 7.92 11.33
C ALA A 75 5.24 9.44 11.08
N PHE A 76 4.10 10.02 10.69
CA PHE A 76 4.00 11.46 10.42
C PHE A 76 3.69 12.31 11.66
N THR A 77 2.91 11.79 12.60
CA THR A 77 2.46 12.58 13.76
C THR A 77 3.47 12.59 14.91
N LEU A 78 4.19 11.49 15.13
CA LEU A 78 5.14 11.35 16.24
C LEU A 78 6.30 12.37 16.17
N PRO A 79 6.93 12.64 15.02
CA PRO A 79 7.97 13.67 14.94
C PRO A 79 7.46 15.05 15.32
N ALA A 80 6.25 15.41 14.86
CA ALA A 80 5.64 16.70 15.16
C ALA A 80 5.30 16.84 16.64
N THR A 81 4.68 15.82 17.25
CA THR A 81 4.36 15.85 18.69
C THR A 81 5.61 15.91 19.55
N LEU A 82 6.65 15.14 19.22
CA LEU A 82 7.93 15.21 19.91
C LEU A 82 8.56 16.60 19.76
N PHE A 83 8.44 17.25 18.59
CA PHE A 83 9.03 18.56 18.32
C PHE A 83 8.47 19.65 19.23
N PHE A 84 7.17 19.64 19.47
CA PHE A 84 6.54 20.58 20.40
C PHE A 84 6.82 20.26 21.87
N MET A 85 6.98 18.98 22.22
CA MET A 85 7.09 18.55 23.62
C MET A 85 8.51 18.56 24.17
N TYR A 86 9.53 18.36 23.32
CA TYR A 86 10.90 18.14 23.78
C TYR A 86 11.89 19.05 23.05
N LYS A 87 12.72 19.77 23.81
CA LYS A 87 13.87 20.49 23.26
C LYS A 87 15.03 19.49 23.08
N ARG A 88 15.21 19.00 21.86
CA ARG A 88 16.23 17.99 21.51
C ARG A 88 17.37 18.57 20.66
N SER A 89 18.51 17.86 20.62
CA SER A 89 19.65 18.25 19.77
C SER A 89 19.29 18.18 18.28
N SER A 90 19.98 18.94 17.43
CA SER A 90 19.72 18.95 15.99
C SER A 90 19.88 17.56 15.34
N TRP A 91 20.90 16.81 15.75
CA TRP A 91 21.15 15.45 15.26
C TRP A 91 20.08 14.45 15.67
N ASP A 92 19.50 14.64 16.85
CA ASP A 92 18.39 13.81 17.28
C ASP A 92 17.14 14.05 16.43
N TRP A 93 16.87 15.30 16.03
CA TRP A 93 15.77 15.61 15.10
C TRP A 93 15.98 14.97 13.74
N VAL A 94 17.21 15.02 13.22
CA VAL A 94 17.55 14.32 11.97
C VAL A 94 17.27 12.82 12.12
N ALA A 95 17.71 12.19 13.21
CA ALA A 95 17.48 10.76 13.45
C ALA A 95 15.97 10.43 13.54
N VAL A 96 15.17 11.25 14.21
CA VAL A 96 13.72 11.08 14.31
C VAL A 96 13.06 11.21 12.93
N CYS A 97 13.39 12.27 12.16
CA CYS A 97 12.83 12.50 10.83
C CYS A 97 13.18 11.37 9.84
N VAL A 98 14.44 10.91 9.84
CA VAL A 98 14.89 9.79 9.01
C VAL A 98 14.18 8.51 9.44
N GLY A 99 14.10 8.23 10.74
CA GLY A 99 13.39 7.07 11.28
C GLY A 99 11.91 7.05 10.88
N SER A 100 11.22 8.20 10.97
CA SER A 100 9.83 8.31 10.53
C SER A 100 9.66 8.10 9.04
N LEU A 101 10.56 8.65 8.22
CA LEU A 101 10.49 8.49 6.76
C LEU A 101 10.70 7.02 6.37
N MET A 102 11.65 6.35 7.01
CA MET A 102 11.90 4.92 6.81
C MET A 102 10.70 4.06 7.24
N LEU A 103 10.06 4.38 8.37
CA LEU A 103 8.85 3.68 8.80
C LEU A 103 7.71 3.85 7.80
N ALA A 104 7.46 5.08 7.32
CA ALA A 104 6.45 5.35 6.32
C ALA A 104 6.76 4.62 4.99
N ALA A 105 8.03 4.62 4.56
CA ALA A 105 8.46 3.93 3.35
C ALA A 105 8.26 2.40 3.47
N MET A 106 8.60 1.82 4.63
CA MET A 106 8.36 0.39 4.88
C MET A 106 6.88 0.03 4.82
N VAL A 107 6.00 0.86 5.39
CA VAL A 107 4.54 0.64 5.30
C VAL A 107 4.07 0.63 3.85
N VAL A 108 4.52 1.60 3.04
CA VAL A 108 4.15 1.69 1.62
C VAL A 108 4.75 0.55 0.79
N ALA A 109 5.98 0.14 1.08
CA ALA A 109 6.63 -1.00 0.42
C ALA A 109 5.91 -2.32 0.72
N VAL A 110 5.49 -2.54 1.96
CA VAL A 110 4.71 -3.72 2.35
C VAL A 110 3.34 -3.73 1.68
N ALA A 111 2.65 -2.59 1.67
CA ALA A 111 1.40 -2.41 0.94
C ALA A 111 1.57 -2.74 -0.56
N ARG A 112 2.61 -2.20 -1.18
CA ARG A 112 2.94 -2.42 -2.59
C ARG A 112 3.24 -3.89 -2.89
N PHE A 113 4.02 -4.54 -2.05
CA PHE A 113 4.31 -5.96 -2.18
C PHE A 113 3.02 -6.80 -2.15
N LYS A 114 2.08 -6.47 -1.27
CA LYS A 114 0.78 -7.17 -1.19
C LYS A 114 -0.06 -6.97 -2.45
N VAL A 115 -0.15 -5.74 -2.95
CA VAL A 115 -0.83 -5.45 -4.23
C VAL A 115 -0.19 -6.25 -5.37
N ARG A 116 1.14 -6.24 -5.47
CA ARG A 116 1.85 -7.01 -6.51
C ARG A 116 1.62 -8.51 -6.41
N SER A 117 1.66 -9.06 -5.19
CA SER A 117 1.43 -10.47 -4.95
C SER A 117 0.01 -10.88 -5.33
N TYR A 118 -0.98 -10.01 -5.08
CA TYR A 118 -2.38 -10.23 -5.45
C TYR A 118 -2.58 -10.25 -6.98
N PHE A 119 -1.94 -9.34 -7.70
CA PHE A 119 -2.05 -9.24 -9.17
C PHE A 119 -0.99 -10.03 -9.95
N GLY A 120 -0.09 -10.75 -9.28
CA GLY A 120 1.01 -11.49 -9.92
C GLY A 120 2.06 -10.63 -10.62
N ILE A 121 2.29 -9.39 -10.18
CA ILE A 121 3.22 -8.42 -10.81
C ILE A 121 4.68 -8.74 -10.41
N PRO A 122 5.58 -9.07 -11.36
CA PRO A 122 6.95 -9.53 -11.11
C PRO A 122 7.88 -8.40 -10.66
N GLY A 123 8.80 -8.69 -9.74
CA GLY A 123 9.81 -7.75 -9.22
C GLY A 123 10.08 -7.90 -7.72
N ASN A 124 10.87 -6.98 -7.16
CA ASN A 124 11.59 -7.21 -5.91
C ASN A 124 11.25 -6.21 -4.80
N LEU A 125 11.46 -6.63 -3.55
CA LEU A 125 11.31 -5.78 -2.35
C LEU A 125 12.21 -4.54 -2.37
N PHE A 126 13.39 -4.64 -3.00
CA PHE A 126 14.30 -3.50 -3.14
C PHE A 126 13.72 -2.40 -4.02
N ASP A 127 13.09 -2.76 -5.14
CA ASP A 127 12.43 -1.79 -6.03
C ASP A 127 11.25 -1.14 -5.29
N ASP A 128 10.49 -1.94 -4.55
CA ASP A 128 9.35 -1.44 -3.78
C ASP A 128 9.77 -0.47 -2.67
N CYS A 129 10.89 -0.76 -1.99
CA CYS A 129 11.49 0.14 -1.00
C CYS A 129 12.02 1.43 -1.66
N PHE A 130 12.69 1.32 -2.80
CA PHE A 130 13.18 2.48 -3.55
C PHE A 130 12.04 3.43 -3.95
N PHE A 131 10.99 2.89 -4.59
CA PHE A 131 9.84 3.73 -4.99
C PHE A 131 9.08 4.30 -3.78
N ALA A 132 8.98 3.55 -2.67
CA ALA A 132 8.37 4.04 -1.45
C ALA A 132 9.17 5.17 -0.78
N CYS A 133 10.50 5.16 -0.83
CA CYS A 133 11.35 6.21 -0.26
C CYS A 133 11.35 7.50 -1.09
N PHE A 134 11.43 7.40 -2.42
CA PHE A 134 11.64 8.57 -3.29
C PHE A 134 10.36 9.11 -3.92
N CYS A 135 9.35 8.24 -4.11
CA CYS A 135 8.14 8.55 -4.88
C CYS A 135 6.89 8.06 -4.14
N MET A 136 6.83 8.26 -2.82
CA MET A 136 5.75 7.76 -1.95
C MET A 136 4.33 8.07 -2.46
N PRO A 137 3.93 9.34 -2.72
CA PRO A 137 2.55 9.65 -3.12
C PRO A 137 2.19 9.03 -4.49
N TYR A 138 3.14 9.01 -5.42
CA TYR A 138 2.99 8.36 -6.72
C TYR A 138 2.83 6.84 -6.59
N THR A 139 3.58 6.23 -5.69
CA THR A 139 3.49 4.79 -5.38
C THR A 139 2.12 4.44 -4.83
N ILE A 140 1.56 5.29 -3.95
CA ILE A 140 0.21 5.14 -3.41
C ILE A 140 -0.85 5.34 -4.51
N GLY A 141 -0.70 6.37 -5.33
CA GLY A 141 -1.59 6.62 -6.47
C GLY A 141 -1.60 5.47 -7.48
N GLN A 142 -0.44 4.88 -7.77
CA GLN A 142 -0.34 3.71 -8.63
C GLN A 142 -1.10 2.51 -8.06
N MET A 143 -0.93 2.21 -6.77
CA MET A 143 -1.65 1.12 -6.11
C MET A 143 -3.16 1.36 -6.11
N LYS A 144 -3.60 2.60 -5.84
CA LYS A 144 -5.02 2.97 -5.88
C LYS A 144 -5.62 2.74 -7.26
N ALA A 145 -4.97 3.23 -8.31
CA ALA A 145 -5.44 3.05 -9.69
C ALA A 145 -5.55 1.56 -10.08
N GLN A 146 -4.66 0.72 -9.54
CA GLN A 146 -4.67 -0.73 -9.78
C GLN A 146 -5.89 -1.43 -9.17
N VAL A 147 -6.33 -1.00 -7.98
CA VAL A 147 -7.43 -1.64 -7.24
C VAL A 147 -8.79 -0.96 -7.43
N GLU A 148 -8.84 0.21 -8.10
CA GLU A 148 -10.06 1.02 -8.25
C GLU A 148 -11.21 0.27 -8.92
N ASP A 149 -10.89 -0.65 -9.84
CA ASP A 149 -11.87 -1.47 -10.56
C ASP A 149 -12.40 -2.66 -9.71
N ILE A 150 -11.78 -2.94 -8.55
CA ILE A 150 -12.23 -4.01 -7.64
C ILE A 150 -13.27 -3.43 -6.69
N PRO A 151 -14.51 -3.99 -6.65
CA PRO A 151 -15.51 -3.56 -5.70
C PRO A 151 -15.02 -3.82 -4.28
N VAL A 152 -15.30 -2.89 -3.35
CA VAL A 152 -15.02 -3.12 -1.94
C VAL A 152 -15.80 -4.37 -1.52
N ALA A 153 -15.11 -5.33 -0.89
CA ALA A 153 -15.75 -6.50 -0.30
C ALA A 153 -16.66 -6.02 0.84
N VAL A 154 -17.90 -5.64 0.51
CA VAL A 154 -18.94 -5.37 1.49
C VAL A 154 -19.26 -6.71 2.11
N SER A 155 -18.97 -6.87 3.40
CA SER A 155 -19.46 -7.99 4.18
C SER A 155 -20.98 -7.98 4.11
N THR A 156 -21.56 -8.71 3.16
CA THR A 156 -22.97 -9.05 3.14
C THR A 156 -23.20 -10.05 4.25
N LEU A 157 -23.16 -9.58 5.50
CA LEU A 157 -23.90 -10.23 6.56
C LEU A 157 -25.36 -10.24 6.07
N PRO A 158 -26.00 -11.41 5.92
CA PRO A 158 -27.42 -11.44 5.61
C PRO A 158 -28.11 -10.71 6.76
N GLY A 159 -28.60 -9.51 6.47
CA GLY A 159 -29.53 -8.80 7.34
C GLY A 159 -30.72 -9.73 7.50
N TYR A 160 -30.92 -10.23 8.71
CA TYR A 160 -32.17 -10.84 9.08
C TYR A 160 -33.22 -9.73 8.96
N GLU A 161 -34.01 -9.78 7.91
CA GLU A 161 -35.26 -9.02 7.83
C GLU A 161 -36.17 -9.56 8.94
N ALA A 162 -36.50 -8.69 9.89
CA ALA A 162 -37.46 -8.92 10.96
C ALA A 162 -38.75 -8.19 10.64
#